data_AF-A0AAE0TA23-F1
#
_entry.id   AF-A0AAE0TA23-F1
#
_cell.length_a   1.000
_cell.length_b   1.000
_cell.length_c   1.000
_cell.angle_alpha   90.00
_cell.angle_beta   90.00
_cell.angle_gamma   90.00
#
_symmetry.space_group_name_H-M   'P 1'
#
loop_
_entity.id
_entity.type
_entity.pdbx_description
1 polymer ?
#
loop_
_entity_poly.entity_id
_entity_poly.type
_entity_poly.pdbx_seq_one_letter_code
_entity_poly.pdbx_strand_id
1 'polypeptide(L)'
;MDAQTAQEECKLFLAALESYTTGKMTPLLKEELKYRILSRRLSEGREELTLDRQADMSRQDVHQCQLRPEELKRIETRKEQNRKAAQKFRLKKKLEKDSVSKEYEELKKRNSVLREEVKRLSNIGQIMKKVIADMCQAKTGPLPSK
;
A
#
# COMPACT_ATOMS: atom_id res chain seq x y z
N MET A 1 16.49 18.87 44.02
CA MET A 1 16.04 18.99 42.62
C MET A 1 17.29 18.83 41.80
N ASP A 2 17.55 17.60 41.37
CA ASP A 2 18.86 17.19 40.90
C ASP A 2 19.02 17.57 39.43
N ALA A 3 20.20 18.05 39.04
CA ALA A 3 20.47 18.58 37.70
C ALA A 3 20.19 17.55 36.58
N GLN A 4 20.22 16.26 36.90
CA GLN A 4 19.93 15.16 35.97
C GLN A 4 18.44 15.10 35.61
N THR A 5 17.53 15.28 36.57
CA THR A 5 16.09 15.27 36.34
C THR A 5 15.66 16.43 35.44
N ALA A 6 16.21 17.62 35.66
CA ALA A 6 15.94 18.79 34.83
C ALA A 6 16.44 18.61 33.38
N GLN A 7 17.57 17.91 33.20
CA GLN A 7 18.12 17.60 31.88
C GLN A 7 17.25 16.58 31.12
N GLU A 8 16.57 15.68 31.83
CA GLU A 8 15.70 14.66 31.27
C GLU A 8 14.33 15.20 30.88
N GLU A 9 13.76 16.08 31.70
CA GLU A 9 12.54 16.84 31.37
C GLU A 9 12.75 17.67 30.10
N CYS A 10 13.91 18.30 29.96
CA CYS A 10 14.26 19.08 28.77
C CYS A 10 14.35 18.19 27.50
N LYS A 11 14.85 16.94 27.62
CA LYS A 11 14.88 15.98 26.51
C LYS A 11 13.49 15.52 26.09
N LEU A 12 12.63 15.23 27.06
CA LEU A 12 11.23 14.83 26.78
C LEU A 12 10.47 15.97 26.10
N PHE A 13 10.67 17.21 26.56
CA PHE A 13 10.09 18.41 25.94
C PHE A 13 10.57 18.60 24.50
N LEU A 14 11.87 18.44 24.23
CA LEU A 14 12.42 18.52 22.87
C LEU A 14 11.86 17.43 21.96
N ALA A 15 11.72 16.20 22.44
CA ALA A 15 11.13 15.11 21.68
C ALA A 15 9.65 15.38 21.34
N ALA A 16 8.89 15.95 22.27
CA ALA A 16 7.50 16.36 22.05
C ALA A 16 7.40 17.46 20.99
N LEU A 17 8.27 18.47 21.06
CA LEU A 17 8.32 19.56 20.07
C LEU A 17 8.69 19.04 18.67
N GLU A 18 9.67 18.14 18.57
CA GLU A 18 10.06 17.50 17.30
C GLU A 18 8.91 16.67 16.72
N SER A 19 8.21 15.90 17.55
CA SER A 19 7.04 15.12 17.11
C SER A 19 5.90 16.01 16.63
N TYR A 20 5.64 17.12 17.32
CA TYR A 20 4.61 18.10 16.94
C TYR A 20 4.95 18.76 15.60
N THR A 21 6.19 19.19 15.42
CA THR A 21 6.64 19.90 14.21
C THR A 21 6.77 18.98 12.99
N THR A 22 7.23 17.75 13.17
CA THR A 22 7.48 16.82 12.06
C THR A 22 6.31 15.89 11.74
N GLY A 23 5.33 15.78 12.64
CA GLY A 23 4.20 14.83 12.55
C GLY A 23 4.61 13.36 12.75
N LYS A 24 5.86 13.09 13.13
CA LYS A 24 6.37 11.73 13.35
C LYS A 24 6.40 11.42 14.85
N MET A 25 5.82 10.30 15.27
CA MET A 25 5.80 9.88 16.68
C MET A 25 7.10 9.24 17.17
N THR A 26 8.05 8.99 16.27
CA THR A 26 9.30 8.30 16.58
C THR A 26 10.13 8.92 17.71
N PRO A 27 10.28 10.27 17.82
CA PRO A 27 10.97 10.89 18.95
C PRO A 27 10.36 10.52 20.31
N LEU A 28 9.04 10.58 20.45
CA LEU A 28 8.34 10.21 21.69
C LEU A 28 8.44 8.72 22.01
N LEU A 29 8.28 7.86 20.99
CA LEU A 29 8.41 6.41 21.16
C LEU A 29 9.82 5.99 21.63
N LYS A 30 10.86 6.73 21.23
CA LYS A 30 12.23 6.48 21.70
C LYS A 30 12.37 6.78 23.19
N GLU A 31 11.82 7.89 23.67
CA GLU A 31 11.84 8.22 25.09
C GLU A 31 11.01 7.21 25.90
N GLU A 32 9.82 6.84 25.45
CA GLU A 32 9.00 5.81 26.10
C GLU A 32 9.75 4.47 26.20
N LEU A 33 10.37 4.04 25.11
CA LEU A 33 11.14 2.80 25.06
C LEU A 33 12.35 2.86 26.01
N LYS A 34 13.05 3.99 26.06
CA LYS A 34 14.16 4.22 27.00
C LYS A 34 13.71 4.00 28.44
N TYR A 35 12.65 4.69 28.87
CA TYR A 35 12.15 4.55 30.25
C TYR A 35 11.65 3.14 30.54
N ARG A 36 10.98 2.50 29.59
CA ARG A 36 10.53 1.11 29.74
C ARG A 36 11.69 0.13 29.96
N ILE A 37 12.81 0.33 29.25
CA ILE A 37 14.04 -0.46 29.44
C ILE A 37 14.66 -0.16 30.80
N LEU A 38 14.78 1.11 31.18
CA LEU A 38 15.37 1.51 32.46
C LEU A 38 14.56 0.98 33.65
N SER A 39 13.24 1.15 33.65
CA SER A 39 12.35 0.63 34.69
C SER A 39 12.46 -0.88 34.83
N ARG A 40 12.51 -1.61 33.70
CA ARG A 40 12.71 -3.06 33.72
C ARG A 40 14.06 -3.43 34.32
N ARG A 41 15.15 -2.78 33.94
CA ARG A 41 16.48 -3.04 34.49
C ARG A 41 16.55 -2.79 35.99
N LEU A 42 15.95 -1.70 36.45
CA LEU A 42 15.89 -1.37 37.87
C LEU A 42 15.10 -2.44 38.64
N SER A 43 13.98 -2.91 38.10
CA SER A 43 13.21 -4.01 38.71
C SER A 43 13.98 -5.35 38.74
N GLU A 44 14.94 -5.54 37.83
CA GLU A 44 15.85 -6.68 37.79
C GLU A 44 17.09 -6.47 38.67
N GLY A 45 17.16 -5.37 39.45
CA GLY A 45 18.27 -5.04 40.34
C GLY A 45 19.55 -4.59 39.62
N ARG A 46 19.44 -4.21 38.34
CA ARG A 46 20.58 -3.75 37.54
C ARG A 46 20.70 -2.23 37.61
N GLU A 47 21.93 -1.73 37.65
CA GLU A 47 22.20 -0.29 37.61
C GLU A 47 21.70 0.37 36.32
N GLU A 48 21.44 1.67 36.46
CA GLU A 48 21.00 2.56 35.40
C GLU A 48 22.03 2.64 34.27
N LEU A 49 21.56 2.66 33.03
CA LEU A 49 22.40 2.77 31.85
C LEU A 49 22.89 4.21 31.71
N THR A 50 24.05 4.52 32.29
CA THR A 50 24.79 5.75 31.99
C THR A 50 25.34 5.64 30.58
N LEU A 51 24.63 6.23 29.62
CA LEU A 51 25.11 6.43 28.26
C LEU A 51 26.15 7.56 28.29
N ASP A 52 27.38 7.23 28.67
CA ASP A 52 28.51 8.14 28.52
C ASP A 52 28.74 8.41 27.03
N ARG A 53 28.13 9.50 26.56
CA ARG A 53 28.12 9.94 25.16
C ARG A 53 29.54 10.20 24.61
N GLN A 54 30.52 10.33 25.49
CA GLN A 54 31.94 10.53 25.16
C GLN A 54 32.69 9.22 24.91
N ALA A 55 32.22 8.08 25.44
CA ALA A 55 32.87 6.77 25.24
C ALA A 55 32.55 6.12 23.87
N ASP A 56 31.54 6.63 23.15
CA ASP A 56 31.11 6.06 21.86
C ASP A 56 31.90 6.58 20.65
N MET A 57 32.68 7.66 20.79
CA MET A 57 33.56 8.14 19.70
C MET A 57 34.90 7.40 19.63
N SER A 58 35.28 6.66 20.67
CA SER A 58 36.51 5.85 20.71
C SER A 58 36.29 4.36 20.47
N ARG A 59 35.03 3.91 20.34
CA ARG A 59 34.69 2.53 19.94
C ARG A 59 34.73 2.38 18.43
N GLN A 60 35.92 2.54 17.87
CA GLN A 60 36.27 2.08 16.53
C GLN A 60 36.40 0.54 16.50
N ASP A 61 35.56 -0.18 17.24
CA ASP A 61 35.44 -1.64 17.27
C ASP A 61 34.13 -2.11 16.61
N VAL A 62 33.57 -1.28 15.72
CA VAL A 62 32.42 -1.63 14.87
C VAL A 62 32.81 -2.68 13.80
N HIS A 63 34.06 -3.18 13.77
CA HIS A 63 34.57 -3.95 12.64
C HIS A 63 34.86 -5.44 12.85
N GLN A 64 34.66 -6.03 14.03
CA GLN A 64 34.93 -7.47 14.20
C GLN A 64 33.90 -8.22 15.06
N CYS A 65 32.60 -8.02 14.82
CA CYS A 65 31.69 -9.15 14.97
C CYS A 65 31.87 -10.06 13.74
N GLN A 66 32.96 -10.84 13.71
CA GLN A 66 33.10 -11.92 12.74
C GLN A 66 31.95 -12.90 12.96
N LEU A 67 30.98 -12.86 12.05
CA LEU A 67 29.85 -13.78 12.03
C LEU A 67 30.40 -15.21 12.02
N ARG A 68 29.88 -16.05 12.91
CA ARG A 68 30.26 -17.45 12.94
C ARG A 68 29.89 -18.10 11.59
N PRO A 69 30.64 -19.11 11.12
CA PRO A 69 30.34 -19.78 9.86
C PRO A 69 28.87 -20.25 9.74
N GLU A 70 28.27 -20.66 10.86
CA GLU A 70 26.86 -21.03 10.95
C GLU A 70 25.92 -19.86 10.68
N GLU A 71 26.25 -18.66 11.15
CA GLU A 71 25.47 -17.45 10.94
C GLU A 71 25.56 -16.98 9.48
N LEU A 72 26.74 -17.10 8.86
CA LEU A 72 26.93 -16.81 7.43
C LEU A 72 26.06 -17.73 6.56
N LYS A 73 26.04 -19.04 6.85
CA LYS A 73 25.16 -20.00 6.16
C LYS A 73 23.67 -19.69 6.35
N ARG A 74 23.26 -19.28 7.57
CA ARG A 74 21.87 -18.84 7.83
C ARG A 74 21.51 -17.59 7.03
N ILE A 75 22.42 -16.63 6.93
CA ILE A 75 22.20 -15.42 6.13
C ILE A 75 22.06 -15.78 4.65
N GLU A 76 22.93 -16.64 4.13
CA GLU A 76 22.91 -17.06 2.73
C GLU A 76 21.62 -17.81 2.37
N THR A 77 21.21 -18.76 3.20
CA THR A 77 19.94 -19.48 3.02
C THR A 77 18.74 -18.53 3.10
N ARG A 78 18.74 -17.57 4.03
CA ARG A 78 17.68 -16.55 4.11
C ARG A 78 17.65 -15.65 2.88
N LYS A 79 18.80 -15.21 2.36
CA LYS A 79 18.90 -14.41 1.12
C LYS A 79 18.37 -15.19 -0.08
N GLU A 80 18.73 -16.47 -0.20
CA GLU A 80 18.23 -17.36 -1.25
C GLU A 80 16.70 -17.49 -1.22
N GLN A 81 16.15 -17.79 -0.03
CA GLN A 81 14.71 -17.92 0.16
C GLN A 81 13.98 -16.61 -0.15
N ASN A 82 14.51 -15.49 0.32
CA ASN A 82 13.93 -14.18 0.04
C ASN A 82 13.99 -13.85 -1.46
N ARG A 83 15.09 -14.20 -2.15
CA ARG A 83 15.21 -14.03 -3.60
C ARG A 83 14.14 -14.81 -4.35
N LYS A 84 13.95 -16.09 -4.00
CA LYS A 84 12.89 -16.94 -4.57
C LYS A 84 11.49 -16.38 -4.27
N ALA A 85 11.24 -15.95 -3.04
CA ALA A 85 9.97 -15.36 -2.65
C ALA A 85 9.68 -14.05 -3.40
N ALA A 86 10.68 -13.18 -3.56
CA ALA A 86 10.57 -11.93 -4.30
C ALA A 86 10.28 -12.16 -5.79
N GLN A 87 10.96 -13.13 -6.41
CA GLN A 87 10.68 -13.52 -7.80
C GLN A 87 9.24 -14.05 -7.95
N LYS A 88 8.81 -14.95 -7.06
CA LYS A 88 7.44 -15.49 -7.05
C LYS A 88 6.41 -14.38 -6.87
N PHE A 89 6.65 -13.44 -5.95
CA PHE A 89 5.75 -12.31 -5.71
C PHE A 89 5.64 -11.41 -6.95
N ARG A 90 6.78 -11.04 -7.56
CA ARG A 90 6.82 -10.22 -8.77
C ARG A 90 6.10 -10.90 -9.94
N LEU A 91 6.33 -12.21 -10.12
CA LEU A 91 5.65 -12.98 -11.16
C LEU A 91 4.15 -13.05 -10.92
N LYS A 92 3.71 -13.36 -9.68
CA LYS A 92 2.29 -13.40 -9.32
C LYS A 92 1.61 -12.06 -9.63
N LYS A 93 2.23 -10.95 -9.22
CA LYS A 93 1.70 -9.59 -9.47
C LYS A 93 1.61 -9.28 -10.96
N LYS A 94 2.60 -9.71 -11.75
CA LYS A 94 2.56 -9.57 -13.21
C LYS A 94 1.41 -10.38 -13.81
N LEU A 95 1.28 -11.66 -13.46
CA LEU A 95 0.23 -12.53 -13.97
C LEU A 95 -1.18 -12.02 -13.62
N GLU A 96 -1.37 -11.53 -12.40
CA GLU A 96 -2.64 -10.95 -11.97
C GLU A 96 -2.99 -9.70 -12.81
N LYS A 97 -2.03 -8.80 -13.01
CA LYS A 97 -2.20 -7.63 -13.88
C LYS A 97 -2.53 -8.05 -15.31
N ASP A 98 -1.81 -9.03 -15.85
CA ASP A 98 -2.00 -9.51 -17.22
C ASP A 98 -3.38 -10.19 -17.39
N SER A 99 -3.85 -10.95 -16.40
CA SER A 99 -5.19 -11.56 -16.39
C SER A 99 -6.28 -10.50 -16.44
N VAL A 100 -6.24 -9.53 -15.53
CA VAL A 100 -7.22 -8.44 -15.48
C VAL A 100 -7.22 -7.63 -16.78
N SER A 101 -6.04 -7.35 -17.33
CA SER A 101 -5.92 -6.63 -18.61
C SER A 101 -6.53 -7.43 -19.77
N LYS A 102 -6.33 -8.74 -19.80
CA LYS A 102 -6.90 -9.61 -20.83
C LYS A 102 -8.42 -9.67 -20.72
N GLU A 103 -8.95 -9.86 -19.52
CA GLU A 103 -10.39 -9.86 -19.26
C GLU A 103 -11.03 -8.52 -19.66
N TYR A 104 -10.39 -7.39 -19.32
CA TYR A 104 -10.84 -6.07 -19.72
C TYR A 104 -10.95 -5.94 -21.25
N GLU A 105 -9.93 -6.34 -22.00
CA GLU A 105 -9.96 -6.26 -23.46
C GLU A 105 -11.00 -7.19 -24.08
N GLU A 106 -11.20 -8.39 -23.53
CA GLU A 106 -12.28 -9.28 -23.96
C GLU A 106 -13.66 -8.70 -23.70
N LEU A 107 -13.86 -8.09 -22.53
CA LEU A 107 -15.12 -7.46 -22.15
C LEU A 107 -15.40 -6.23 -23.00
N LYS A 108 -14.36 -5.43 -23.29
CA LYS A 108 -14.42 -4.28 -24.18
C LYS A 108 -14.82 -4.67 -25.61
N LYS A 109 -14.22 -5.73 -26.16
CA LYS A 109 -14.61 -6.29 -27.48
C LYS A 109 -16.07 -6.73 -27.49
N ARG A 110 -16.49 -7.54 -26.50
CA ARG A 110 -17.89 -7.97 -26.37
C ARG A 110 -18.85 -6.79 -26.25
N ASN A 111 -18.49 -5.78 -25.48
CA ASN A 111 -19.31 -4.58 -25.32
C ASN A 111 -19.47 -3.80 -26.64
N SER A 112 -18.41 -3.70 -27.46
CA SER A 112 -18.47 -3.07 -28.78
C SER A 112 -19.48 -3.78 -29.68
N VAL A 113 -19.37 -5.10 -29.80
CA VAL A 113 -20.26 -5.93 -30.62
C VAL A 113 -21.72 -5.77 -30.17
N LEU A 114 -21.98 -5.83 -28.86
CA LEU A 114 -23.33 -5.66 -28.32
C LEU A 114 -23.88 -4.26 -28.59
N ARG A 115 -23.05 -3.21 -28.50
CA ARG A 115 -23.48 -1.83 -28.83
C ARG A 115 -23.83 -1.67 -30.30
N GLU A 116 -23.07 -2.28 -31.19
CA GLU A 116 -23.35 -2.28 -32.63
C GLU A 116 -24.67 -3.01 -32.91
N GLU A 117 -24.89 -4.16 -32.26
CA GLU A 117 -26.12 -4.92 -32.42
C GLU A 117 -27.36 -4.17 -31.90
N VAL A 118 -27.25 -3.51 -30.74
CA VAL A 118 -28.31 -2.64 -30.21
C VAL A 118 -28.62 -1.50 -31.19
N LYS A 119 -27.60 -0.86 -31.77
CA LYS A 119 -27.81 0.19 -32.77
C LYS A 119 -28.53 -0.35 -34.01
N ARG A 120 -28.11 -1.51 -34.52
CA ARG A 120 -28.71 -2.17 -35.68
C ARG A 120 -30.19 -2.48 -35.44
N LEU A 121 -30.49 -3.13 -34.32
CA LEU A 121 -31.87 -3.49 -33.95
C LEU A 121 -32.74 -2.26 -33.71
N SER A 122 -32.20 -1.23 -33.05
CA SER A 122 -32.89 0.04 -32.83
C SER A 122 -33.26 0.73 -34.16
N ASN A 123 -32.32 0.76 -35.12
CA ASN A 123 -32.58 1.33 -36.45
C ASN A 123 -33.68 0.55 -37.19
N ILE A 124 -33.63 -0.79 -37.17
CA ILE A 124 -34.68 -1.62 -37.77
C ILE A 124 -36.03 -1.34 -37.11
N GLY A 125 -36.08 -1.28 -35.78
CA GLY A 125 -37.29 -0.95 -35.04
C GLY A 125 -37.85 0.43 -35.40
N GLN A 126 -36.99 1.43 -35.59
CA GLN A 126 -37.41 2.77 -36.04
C GLN A 126 -37.99 2.74 -37.46
N ILE A 127 -37.33 2.04 -38.39
CA ILE A 127 -37.82 1.87 -39.78
C ILE A 127 -39.19 1.20 -39.78
N MET A 128 -39.35 0.10 -39.03
CA MET A 128 -40.64 -0.60 -38.95
C MET A 128 -41.74 0.28 -38.36
N LYS A 129 -41.43 1.05 -37.29
CA LYS A 129 -42.38 2.02 -36.72
C LYS A 129 -42.82 3.06 -37.75
N LYS A 130 -41.88 3.57 -38.56
CA LYS A 130 -42.19 4.53 -39.62
C LYS A 130 -43.10 3.92 -40.69
N VAL A 131 -42.75 2.72 -41.19
CA VAL A 131 -43.56 2.01 -42.19
C VAL A 131 -44.97 1.74 -41.69
N ILE A 132 -45.14 1.32 -40.42
CA ILE A 132 -46.46 1.12 -39.82
C ILE A 132 -47.23 2.43 -39.75
N ALA A 133 -46.61 3.53 -39.32
CA ALA A 133 -47.24 4.84 -39.27
C ALA A 133 -47.73 5.29 -40.66
N ASP A 134 -46.89 5.15 -41.68
CA ASP A 134 -47.22 5.51 -43.07
C ASP A 134 -48.40 4.67 -43.60
N MET A 135 -48.41 3.36 -43.32
CA MET A 135 -49.53 2.46 -43.69
C MET A 135 -50.84 2.82 -42.98
N CYS A 136 -50.78 3.22 -41.71
CA CYS A 136 -51.96 3.67 -40.96
C CYS A 136 -52.56 4.95 -41.54
N GLN A 137 -51.73 5.91 -41.96
CA GLN A 137 -52.20 7.15 -42.59
C GLN A 137 -52.83 6.89 -43.97
N ALA A 138 -52.28 5.97 -44.77
CA ALA A 138 -52.81 5.62 -46.09
C ALA A 138 -54.21 4.98 -46.03
N LYS A 139 -54.57 4.28 -44.95
CA LYS A 139 -55.90 3.67 -44.76
C LYS A 139 -56.98 4.66 -44.30
N THR A 140 -56.61 5.89 -43.93
CA THR A 140 -57.54 6.95 -43.50
C THR A 140 -57.92 7.95 -44.60
N GLY A 141 -57.54 7.69 -45.86
CA GLY A 141 -57.96 8.51 -47.00
C GLY A 141 -59.49 8.48 -47.21
N PRO A 142 -60.14 9.59 -47.60
CA PRO A 142 -61.59 9.64 -47.75
C PRO A 142 -62.04 8.64 -48.82
N LEU A 143 -63.05 7.83 -48.47
CA LEU A 143 -63.75 6.96 -49.43
C LEU A 143 -64.25 7.80 -50.62
N PRO A 144 -64.08 7.34 -51.86
CA PRO A 144 -64.52 8.08 -53.03
C PRO A 144 -66.04 8.27 -52.95
N SER A 145 -66.47 9.54 -52.96
CA SER A 145 -67.87 9.93 -53.08
C SER A 145 -68.41 9.40 -54.42
N LYS A 146 -69.47 8.60 -54.33
CA LYS A 146 -70.22 8.06 -55.48
C LYS A 146 -70.86 9.17 -56.31
#